data_AF-A0A817QNF3-F1
#
_entry.id   AF-A0A817QNF3-F1
#
_cell.length_a   1.000
_cell.length_b   1.000
_cell.length_c   1.000
_cell.angle_alpha   90.00
_cell.angle_beta   90.00
_cell.angle_gamma   90.00
#
_symmetry.space_group_name_H-M   'P 1'
#
loop_
_entity.id
_entity.type
_entity.pdbx_description
1 polymer ?
#
loop_
_entity_poly.entity_id
_entity_poly.type
_entity_poly.pdbx_seq_one_letter_code
_entity_poly.pdbx_strand_id
1 'polypeptide(L)'
;MGGCEAKNFDLHQIKFVITLIDNYYPDSLGLIFILNCPWIFDKSWMLIKSWLSPSVQKKVRFIHSADELAEFIDLSVLPKRLYGTQPDFKFIPPTTEDEVMFNAFRADTKGKAIAEAAHWDAVQNYFNVTLQWANGNEDGNILSERKETRKQLRHAFEQRSPYISTRTHYHRVEVLKEPIFQVAYDRLVHNKEEPSITFF
;
A
#
# COMPACT_ATOMS: atom_id res chain seq x y z
N MET A 1 13.02 11.55 16.74
CA MET A 1 13.51 12.73 16.03
C MET A 1 15.05 12.78 15.98
N GLY A 2 15.73 11.75 15.47
CA GLY A 2 17.15 11.88 15.12
C GLY A 2 17.25 12.72 13.84
N GLY A 3 17.49 14.04 13.97
CA GLY A 3 17.52 14.98 12.85
C GLY A 3 16.60 16.21 12.95
N CYS A 4 15.97 16.44 14.10
CA CYS A 4 15.21 17.67 14.33
C CYS A 4 16.16 18.82 14.66
N GLU A 5 16.68 19.46 13.62
CA GLU A 5 17.42 20.72 13.71
C GLU A 5 16.43 21.89 13.71
N ALA A 6 16.78 23.03 14.32
CA ALA A 6 15.92 24.22 14.33
C ALA A 6 15.50 24.69 12.92
N LYS A 7 16.29 24.37 11.89
CA LYS A 7 15.99 24.64 10.48
C LYS A 7 14.82 23.81 9.92
N ASN A 8 14.54 22.66 10.53
CA ASN A 8 13.52 21.69 10.10
C ASN A 8 12.26 21.74 10.98
N PHE A 9 12.17 22.72 11.89
CA PHE A 9 11.06 22.85 12.84
C PHE A 9 10.06 23.94 12.40
N ASP A 10 9.14 23.57 11.51
CA ASP A 10 8.12 24.48 11.00
C ASP A 10 6.92 24.59 11.96
N LEU A 11 6.93 25.64 12.78
CA LEU A 11 5.86 25.97 13.73
C LEU A 11 4.51 26.27 13.06
N HIS A 12 4.52 26.80 11.83
CA HIS A 12 3.28 27.10 11.11
C HIS A 12 2.58 25.81 10.68
N GLN A 13 3.34 24.86 10.13
CA GLN A 13 2.81 23.55 9.76
C GLN A 13 2.30 22.77 10.99
N ILE A 14 3.02 22.82 12.11
CA ILE A 14 2.58 22.19 13.37
C ILE A 14 1.26 22.80 13.85
N LYS A 15 1.13 24.13 13.85
CA LYS A 15 -0.12 24.80 14.25
C LYS A 15 -1.30 24.39 13.36
N PHE A 16 -1.07 24.27 12.05
CA PHE A 16 -2.08 23.80 11.10
C PHE A 16 -2.56 22.38 11.43
N VAL A 17 -1.62 21.43 11.64
CA VAL A 17 -1.96 20.04 11.99
C VAL A 17 -2.74 19.97 13.31
N ILE A 18 -2.33 20.76 14.32
CA ILE A 18 -3.03 20.83 15.60
C ILE A 18 -4.46 21.33 15.42
N THR A 19 -4.64 22.38 14.62
CA THR A 19 -5.96 22.96 14.33
C THR A 19 -6.86 21.95 13.62
N LEU A 20 -6.30 21.12 12.73
CA LEU A 20 -7.05 20.06 12.07
C LEU A 20 -7.52 18.98 13.06
N ILE A 21 -6.63 18.52 13.92
CA ILE A 21 -6.93 17.49 14.92
C ILE A 21 -8.00 17.99 15.88
N ASP A 22 -7.86 19.21 16.40
CA ASP A 22 -8.76 19.75 17.43
C ASP A 22 -10.17 20.03 16.88
N ASN A 23 -10.28 20.52 15.64
CA ASN A 23 -11.57 20.90 15.06
C ASN A 23 -12.29 19.75 14.33
N TYR A 24 -11.56 18.82 13.70
CA TYR A 24 -12.16 17.80 12.84
C TYR A 24 -12.04 16.38 13.39
N TYR A 25 -11.12 16.11 14.33
CA TYR A 25 -10.88 14.77 14.88
C TYR A 25 -10.69 14.74 16.42
N PRO A 26 -11.47 15.47 17.22
CA PRO A 26 -11.21 15.62 18.66
C PRO A 26 -11.29 14.29 19.43
N ASP A 27 -12.24 13.43 19.07
CA ASP A 27 -12.50 12.15 19.76
C ASP A 27 -11.85 10.94 19.09
N SER A 28 -11.40 11.08 17.85
CA SER A 28 -10.70 10.00 17.12
C SER A 28 -9.24 9.86 17.53
N LEU A 29 -8.65 10.92 18.13
CA LEU A 29 -7.28 10.89 18.61
C LEU A 29 -7.20 10.21 19.98
N GLY A 30 -6.52 9.08 20.10
CA GLY A 30 -6.28 8.39 21.38
C GLY A 30 -5.07 8.94 22.14
N LEU A 31 -3.87 8.75 21.59
CA LEU A 31 -2.59 9.16 22.17
C LEU A 31 -1.65 9.73 21.08
N ILE A 32 -0.75 10.62 21.48
CA ILE A 32 0.35 11.12 20.63
C ILE A 32 1.66 10.78 21.33
N PHE A 33 2.50 9.96 20.70
CA PHE A 33 3.84 9.66 21.20
C PHE A 33 4.90 10.50 20.48
N ILE A 34 5.68 11.25 21.25
CA ILE A 34 6.81 12.03 20.75
C ILE A 34 8.11 11.30 21.14
N LEU A 35 8.72 10.63 20.16
CA LEU A 35 9.93 9.81 20.37
C LEU A 35 11.22 10.58 20.08
N ASN A 36 12.28 10.28 20.83
CA ASN A 36 13.65 10.75 20.56
C ASN A 36 13.71 12.28 20.43
N CYS A 37 13.03 12.99 21.33
CA CYS A 37 12.91 14.45 21.28
C CYS A 37 14.17 15.10 21.87
N PRO A 38 14.87 16.00 21.15
CA PRO A 38 16.00 16.72 21.72
C PRO A 38 15.55 17.71 22.81
N TRP A 39 16.43 18.00 23.77
CA TRP A 39 16.18 18.96 24.85
C TRP A 39 15.71 20.36 24.38
N ILE A 40 16.04 20.73 23.13
CA ILE A 40 15.61 22.00 22.54
C ILE A 40 14.09 22.08 22.29
N PHE A 41 13.39 20.94 22.30
CA PHE A 41 11.95 20.89 22.11
C PHE A 41 11.17 21.46 23.29
N ASP A 42 11.74 21.55 24.48
CA ASP A 42 11.04 22.06 25.67
C ASP A 42 10.51 23.49 25.46
N LYS A 43 11.29 24.35 24.78
CA LYS A 43 10.88 25.73 24.46
C LYS A 43 9.76 25.77 23.43
N SER A 44 9.87 24.96 22.38
CA SER A 44 8.85 24.85 21.35
C SER A 44 7.55 24.24 21.89
N TRP A 45 7.66 23.28 22.82
CA TRP A 45 6.53 22.63 23.47
C TRP A 45 5.69 23.63 24.27
N MET A 46 6.31 24.59 24.96
CA MET A 46 5.56 25.65 25.64
C MET A 46 4.66 26.43 24.69
N LEU A 47 5.16 26.76 23.48
CA LEU A 47 4.36 27.44 22.45
C LEU A 47 3.25 26.54 21.91
N ILE A 48 3.60 25.29 21.57
CA ILE A 48 2.66 24.31 21.02
C ILE A 48 1.53 23.99 22.01
N LYS A 49 1.86 23.86 23.30
CA LYS A 49 0.90 23.58 24.37
C LYS A 49 -0.16 24.68 24.47
N SER A 50 0.18 25.93 24.20
CA SER A 50 -0.79 27.04 24.18
C SER A 50 -1.82 26.94 23.04
N TRP A 51 -1.52 26.17 21.99
CA TRP A 51 -2.43 25.95 20.85
C TRP A 51 -3.27 24.68 20.99
N LEU A 52 -2.93 23.80 21.94
CA LEU A 52 -3.62 22.54 22.17
C LEU A 52 -4.74 22.74 23.20
N SER A 53 -5.93 22.22 22.94
CA SER A 53 -6.98 22.12 23.95
C SER A 53 -6.55 21.22 25.13
N PRO A 54 -7.06 21.43 26.35
CA PRO A 54 -6.67 20.63 27.52
C PRO A 54 -6.89 19.12 27.35
N SER A 55 -7.89 18.71 26.56
CA SER A 55 -8.18 17.31 26.25
C SER A 55 -7.06 16.71 25.39
N VAL A 56 -6.58 17.41 24.36
CA VAL A 56 -5.48 16.93 23.50
C VAL A 56 -4.14 16.98 24.22
N GLN A 57 -3.89 17.99 25.06
CA GLN A 57 -2.67 18.05 25.87
C GLN A 57 -2.49 16.80 26.74
N LYS A 58 -3.57 16.28 27.33
CA LYS A 58 -3.55 15.05 28.15
C LYS A 58 -3.24 13.78 27.35
N LYS A 59 -3.36 13.82 26.02
CA LYS A 59 -3.08 12.69 25.12
C LYS A 59 -1.63 12.64 24.65
N VAL A 60 -0.86 13.72 24.85
CA VAL A 60 0.56 13.78 24.45
C VAL A 60 1.45 13.08 25.48
N ARG A 61 2.33 12.20 25.02
CA ARG A 61 3.33 11.48 25.81
C ARG A 61 4.70 11.64 25.16
N PHE A 62 5.67 12.07 25.97
CA PHE A 62 7.07 12.10 25.58
C PHE A 62 7.67 10.77 25.98
N ILE A 63 8.31 10.10 25.03
CA ILE A 63 8.88 8.77 25.24
C ILE A 63 10.38 8.85 25.03
N HIS A 64 11.13 8.42 26.04
CA HIS A 64 12.59 8.53 26.05
C HIS A 64 13.30 7.18 25.96
N SER A 65 12.60 6.07 26.20
CA SER A 65 13.16 4.72 26.12
C SER A 65 12.21 3.73 25.43
N ALA A 66 12.76 2.59 25.02
CA ALA A 66 11.99 1.47 24.47
C ALA A 66 11.04 0.88 25.54
N ASP A 67 11.50 0.77 26.78
CA ASP A 67 10.71 0.21 27.89
C ASP A 67 9.45 1.03 28.16
N GLU A 68 9.56 2.36 28.11
CA GLU A 68 8.42 3.28 28.27
C GLU A 68 7.41 3.14 27.11
N LEU A 69 7.88 2.89 25.89
CA LEU A 69 7.01 2.66 24.74
C LEU A 69 6.30 1.30 24.80
N ALA A 70 6.98 0.29 25.35
CA ALA A 70 6.49 -1.08 25.45
C ALA A 70 5.25 -1.22 26.34
N GLU A 71 5.03 -0.29 27.27
CA GLU A 71 3.81 -0.21 28.08
C GLU A 71 2.55 0.08 27.24
N PHE A 72 2.71 0.66 26.05
CA PHE A 72 1.60 1.08 25.20
C PHE A 72 1.48 0.30 23.90
N ILE A 73 2.62 -0.11 23.31
CA ILE A 73 2.68 -0.75 21.99
C ILE A 73 3.64 -1.93 22.04
N ASP A 74 3.24 -3.06 21.47
CA ASP A 74 4.15 -4.18 21.25
C ASP A 74 5.30 -3.74 20.31
N LEU A 75 6.53 -3.75 20.84
CA LEU A 75 7.72 -3.37 20.07
C LEU A 75 7.97 -4.30 18.89
N SER A 76 7.39 -5.51 18.89
CA SER A 76 7.53 -6.48 17.80
C SER A 76 6.91 -6.02 16.48
N VAL A 77 5.95 -5.08 16.53
CA VAL A 77 5.28 -4.55 15.33
C VAL A 77 5.90 -3.25 14.81
N LEU A 78 6.80 -2.64 15.59
CA LEU A 78 7.41 -1.36 15.26
C LEU A 78 8.75 -1.55 14.52
N PRO A 79 9.11 -0.61 13.63
CA PRO A 79 10.42 -0.60 12.98
C PRO A 79 11.53 -0.21 13.96
N LYS A 80 12.77 -0.65 13.70
CA LYS A 80 13.96 -0.38 14.52
C LYS A 80 14.19 1.09 14.84
N ARG A 81 13.94 2.00 13.90
CA ARG A 81 14.05 3.47 14.12
C ARG A 81 13.08 4.01 15.18
N LEU A 82 12.04 3.25 15.52
CA LEU A 82 11.03 3.57 16.54
C LEU A 82 11.11 2.59 17.73
N TYR A 83 12.32 2.14 18.09
CA TYR A 83 12.60 1.19 19.18
C TYR A 83 12.05 -0.23 18.99
N GLY A 84 11.51 -0.56 17.82
CA GLY A 84 10.96 -1.89 17.57
C GLY A 84 11.95 -2.90 16.99
N THR A 85 11.45 -4.07 16.61
CA THR A 85 12.28 -5.15 16.04
C THR A 85 12.13 -5.32 14.53
N GLN A 86 11.08 -4.76 13.92
CA GLN A 86 10.87 -4.84 12.47
C GLN A 86 11.97 -4.09 11.71
N PRO A 87 12.35 -4.55 10.50
CA PRO A 87 13.29 -3.82 9.68
C PRO A 87 12.75 -2.42 9.35
N ASP A 88 13.64 -1.44 9.29
CA ASP A 88 13.28 -0.11 8.83
C ASP A 88 12.92 -0.15 7.35
N PHE A 89 11.87 0.60 6.98
CA PHE A 89 11.49 0.74 5.59
C PHE A 89 12.64 1.38 4.80
N LYS A 90 13.12 0.66 3.79
CA LYS A 90 14.11 1.14 2.83
C LYS A 90 13.53 1.02 1.43
N PHE A 91 13.25 2.16 0.81
CA PHE A 91 12.77 2.18 -0.56
C PHE A 91 13.84 1.63 -1.51
N ILE A 92 13.45 0.65 -2.33
CA ILE A 92 14.28 0.10 -3.41
C ILE A 92 13.76 0.67 -4.73
N PRO A 93 14.53 1.52 -5.42
CA PRO A 93 14.12 2.09 -6.69
C PRO A 93 14.03 1.03 -7.80
N PRO A 94 13.38 1.35 -8.93
CA PRO A 94 13.40 0.51 -10.13
C PRO A 94 14.82 0.16 -10.58
N THR A 95 15.01 -1.08 -11.02
CA THR A 95 16.25 -1.51 -11.67
C THR A 95 16.22 -1.14 -13.16
N THR A 96 17.38 -1.17 -13.84
CA THR A 96 17.43 -0.99 -15.30
C THR A 96 16.58 -2.04 -16.03
N GLU A 97 16.51 -3.27 -15.52
CA GLU A 97 15.65 -4.32 -16.06
C GLU A 97 14.16 -3.99 -15.95
N ASP A 98 13.73 -3.39 -14.83
CA ASP A 98 12.35 -2.91 -14.66
C ASP A 98 11.99 -1.83 -15.69
N GLU A 99 12.92 -0.91 -15.97
CA GLU A 99 12.71 0.16 -16.94
C GLU A 99 12.59 -0.39 -18.36
N VAL A 100 13.47 -1.32 -18.75
CA VAL A 100 13.42 -1.99 -20.05
C VAL A 100 12.09 -2.76 -20.21
N MET A 101 11.71 -3.52 -19.19
CA MET A 101 10.46 -4.27 -19.18
C MET A 101 9.24 -3.35 -19.33
N PHE A 102 9.20 -2.27 -18.55
CA PHE A 102 8.12 -1.30 -18.62
C PHE A 102 8.01 -0.62 -19.99
N ASN A 103 9.15 -0.25 -20.59
CA ASN A 103 9.19 0.35 -21.91
C ASN A 103 8.69 -0.63 -22.99
N ALA A 104 9.01 -1.92 -22.88
CA ALA A 104 8.50 -2.95 -23.78
C ALA A 104 6.97 -3.06 -23.71
N PHE A 105 6.39 -3.13 -22.50
CA PHE A 105 4.93 -3.17 -22.33
C PHE A 105 4.22 -1.91 -22.85
N ARG A 106 4.83 -0.74 -22.67
CA ARG A 106 4.28 0.52 -23.20
C ARG A 106 4.31 0.59 -24.72
N ALA A 107 5.33 0.02 -25.36
CA ALA A 107 5.44 -0.02 -26.80
C ALA A 107 4.42 -0.98 -27.44
N ASP A 108 4.04 -2.06 -26.73
CA ASP A 108 3.06 -3.04 -27.20
C ASP A 108 1.60 -2.56 -27.02
N THR A 109 1.19 -1.67 -27.90
CA THR A 109 -0.19 -1.14 -27.94
C THR A 109 -1.21 -2.19 -28.36
N LYS A 110 -0.82 -3.18 -29.18
CA LYS A 110 -1.72 -4.23 -29.68
C LYS A 110 -2.01 -5.27 -28.61
N GLY A 111 -0.99 -5.81 -27.95
CA GLY A 111 -1.18 -6.76 -26.86
C GLY A 111 -1.93 -6.14 -25.68
N LYS A 112 -1.68 -4.86 -25.37
CA LYS A 112 -2.50 -4.09 -24.43
C LYS A 112 -3.98 -4.10 -24.81
N ALA A 113 -4.31 -3.72 -26.05
CA ALA A 113 -5.71 -3.65 -26.49
C ALA A 113 -6.41 -5.02 -26.43
N ILE A 114 -5.69 -6.10 -26.79
CA ILE A 114 -6.20 -7.47 -26.68
C ILE A 114 -6.46 -7.86 -25.22
N ALA A 115 -5.51 -7.60 -24.32
CA ALA A 115 -5.64 -7.90 -22.90
C ALA A 115 -6.77 -7.08 -22.24
N GLU A 116 -6.94 -5.83 -22.63
CA GLU A 116 -8.03 -4.97 -22.17
C GLU A 116 -9.40 -5.47 -22.64
N ALA A 117 -9.52 -5.86 -23.91
CA ALA A 117 -10.76 -6.44 -24.46
C ALA A 117 -11.11 -7.75 -23.74
N ALA A 118 -10.17 -8.68 -23.62
CA ALA A 118 -10.38 -9.96 -22.93
C ALA A 118 -10.79 -9.77 -21.46
N HIS A 119 -10.21 -8.79 -20.78
CA HIS A 119 -10.61 -8.45 -19.41
C HIS A 119 -12.03 -7.91 -19.35
N TRP A 120 -12.42 -7.00 -20.25
CA TRP A 120 -13.79 -6.48 -20.31
C TRP A 120 -14.82 -7.57 -20.61
N ASP A 121 -14.52 -8.48 -21.54
CA ASP A 121 -15.39 -9.62 -21.84
C ASP A 121 -15.57 -10.51 -20.60
N ALA A 122 -14.49 -10.81 -19.88
CA ALA A 122 -14.55 -11.56 -18.64
C ALA A 122 -15.33 -10.84 -17.52
N VAL A 123 -15.23 -9.52 -17.43
CA VAL A 123 -16.04 -8.69 -16.51
C VAL A 123 -17.52 -8.81 -16.85
N GLN A 124 -17.90 -8.67 -18.12
CA GLN A 124 -19.30 -8.77 -18.55
C GLN A 124 -19.86 -10.17 -18.27
N ASN A 125 -19.10 -11.22 -18.57
CA ASN A 125 -19.52 -12.60 -18.29
C ASN A 125 -19.75 -12.83 -16.79
N TYR A 126 -18.78 -12.46 -15.94
CA TYR A 126 -18.94 -12.61 -14.49
C TYR A 126 -20.08 -11.76 -13.93
N PHE A 127 -20.26 -10.54 -14.44
CA PHE A 127 -21.35 -9.65 -14.06
C PHE A 127 -22.72 -10.27 -14.42
N ASN A 128 -22.89 -10.76 -15.64
CA ASN A 128 -24.15 -11.36 -16.11
C ASN A 128 -24.53 -12.60 -15.28
N VAL A 129 -23.59 -13.49 -15.00
CA VAL A 129 -23.84 -14.68 -14.16
C VAL A 129 -24.13 -14.27 -12.71
N THR A 130 -23.42 -13.27 -12.18
CA THR A 130 -23.69 -12.74 -10.84
C THR A 130 -25.07 -12.08 -10.75
N LEU A 131 -25.52 -11.41 -11.82
CA LEU A 131 -26.86 -10.81 -11.90
C LEU A 131 -27.95 -11.89 -11.89
N GLN A 132 -27.77 -12.98 -12.65
CA GLN A 132 -28.69 -14.13 -12.65
C GLN A 132 -28.80 -14.74 -11.24
N TRP A 133 -27.66 -14.95 -10.58
CA TRP A 133 -27.62 -15.43 -9.20
C TRP A 133 -28.34 -14.47 -8.24
N ALA A 134 -28.06 -13.16 -8.32
CA ALA A 134 -28.64 -12.14 -7.44
C ALA A 134 -30.16 -11.98 -7.61
N ASN A 135 -30.70 -12.29 -8.79
CA ASN A 135 -32.14 -12.27 -9.08
C ASN A 135 -32.88 -13.53 -8.58
N GLY A 136 -32.28 -14.32 -7.70
CA GLY A 136 -32.92 -15.47 -7.06
C GLY A 136 -32.76 -16.80 -7.80
N ASN A 137 -31.89 -16.86 -8.81
CA ASN A 137 -31.54 -18.12 -9.47
C ASN A 137 -30.37 -18.78 -8.72
N GLU A 138 -30.72 -19.52 -7.66
CA GLU A 138 -29.76 -20.19 -6.77
C GLU A 138 -29.43 -21.64 -7.19
N ASP A 139 -29.70 -21.98 -8.45
CA ASP A 139 -29.36 -23.28 -9.00
C ASP A 139 -27.86 -23.59 -8.83
N GLY A 140 -27.53 -24.82 -8.43
CA GLY A 140 -26.15 -25.25 -8.22
C GLY A 140 -25.25 -25.08 -9.46
N ASN A 141 -25.83 -25.11 -10.65
CA ASN A 141 -25.15 -24.85 -11.92
C ASN A 141 -24.64 -23.41 -12.01
N ILE A 142 -25.44 -22.42 -11.61
CA ILE A 142 -25.07 -21.00 -11.67
C ILE A 142 -23.97 -20.69 -10.66
N LEU A 143 -24.01 -21.30 -9.47
CA LEU A 143 -22.93 -21.18 -8.49
C LEU A 143 -21.60 -21.71 -9.04
N SER A 144 -21.65 -22.84 -9.77
CA SER A 144 -20.46 -23.42 -10.40
C SER A 144 -19.92 -22.54 -11.54
N GLU A 145 -20.81 -22.01 -12.38
CA GLU A 145 -20.49 -21.11 -13.50
C GLU A 145 -19.93 -19.78 -12.99
N ARG A 146 -20.50 -19.23 -11.93
CA ARG A 146 -20.01 -18.01 -11.26
C ARG A 146 -18.60 -18.20 -10.71
N LYS A 147 -18.32 -19.38 -10.15
CA LYS A 147 -16.97 -19.72 -9.66
C LYS A 147 -15.97 -19.80 -10.81
N GLU A 148 -16.38 -20.34 -11.96
CA GLU A 148 -15.51 -20.46 -13.14
C GLU A 148 -15.26 -19.11 -13.82
N THR A 149 -16.31 -18.33 -14.06
CA THR A 149 -16.19 -16.97 -14.60
C THR A 149 -15.37 -16.06 -13.69
N ARG A 150 -15.42 -16.25 -12.36
CA ARG A 150 -14.51 -15.56 -11.42
C ARG A 150 -13.04 -15.91 -11.66
N LYS A 151 -12.71 -17.18 -11.93
CA LYS A 151 -11.34 -17.58 -12.26
C LYS A 151 -10.90 -16.98 -13.60
N GLN A 152 -11.77 -17.00 -14.60
CA GLN A 152 -11.51 -16.39 -15.91
C GLN A 152 -11.26 -14.89 -15.79
N LEU A 153 -12.05 -14.18 -14.98
CA LEU A 153 -11.85 -12.77 -14.69
C LEU A 153 -10.50 -12.51 -14.01
N ARG A 154 -10.13 -13.34 -13.03
CA ARG A 154 -8.81 -13.27 -12.38
C ARG A 154 -7.68 -13.47 -13.39
N HIS A 155 -7.76 -14.51 -14.21
CA HIS A 155 -6.76 -14.80 -15.23
C HIS A 155 -6.64 -13.64 -16.24
N ALA A 156 -7.76 -13.11 -16.72
CA ALA A 156 -7.76 -11.97 -17.64
C ALA A 156 -7.19 -10.69 -16.99
N PHE A 157 -7.44 -10.48 -15.69
CA PHE A 157 -6.79 -9.40 -14.94
C PHE A 157 -5.28 -9.59 -14.83
N GLU A 158 -4.81 -10.80 -14.51
CA GLU A 158 -3.39 -11.12 -14.43
C GLU A 158 -2.69 -10.83 -15.77
N GLN A 159 -3.25 -11.28 -16.90
CA GLN A 159 -2.73 -11.02 -18.24
C GLN A 159 -2.71 -9.52 -18.61
N ARG A 160 -3.62 -8.73 -18.05
CA ARG A 160 -3.69 -7.27 -18.23
C ARG A 160 -2.72 -6.52 -17.30
N SER A 161 -2.38 -7.07 -16.15
CA SER A 161 -1.61 -6.42 -15.07
C SER A 161 -0.31 -5.72 -15.56
N PRO A 162 0.54 -6.35 -16.41
CA PRO A 162 1.78 -5.74 -16.88
C PRO A 162 1.59 -4.48 -17.73
N TYR A 163 0.42 -4.32 -18.36
CA TYR A 163 0.11 -3.17 -19.21
C TYR A 163 -0.48 -1.98 -18.44
N ILE A 164 -1.01 -2.21 -17.24
CA ILE A 164 -1.65 -1.18 -16.40
C ILE A 164 -0.79 -0.74 -15.22
N SER A 165 0.20 -1.54 -14.82
CA SER A 165 1.04 -1.27 -13.67
C SER A 165 2.49 -1.69 -13.91
N THR A 166 3.42 -1.17 -13.10
CA THR A 166 4.82 -1.57 -13.09
C THR A 166 5.13 -2.43 -11.88
N ARG A 167 6.23 -3.18 -11.94
CA ARG A 167 6.80 -3.83 -10.76
C ARG A 167 7.05 -2.78 -9.68
N THR A 168 6.35 -2.94 -8.56
CA THR A 168 6.42 -2.05 -7.40
C THR A 168 7.58 -2.42 -6.47
N HIS A 169 7.83 -1.62 -5.44
CA HIS A 169 8.77 -1.97 -4.38
C HIS A 169 8.49 -3.37 -3.79
N TYR A 170 7.21 -3.75 -3.62
CA TYR A 170 6.80 -5.04 -3.06
C TYR A 170 7.21 -6.25 -3.91
N HIS A 171 7.35 -6.06 -5.22
CA HIS A 171 7.89 -7.09 -6.11
C HIS A 171 9.39 -7.29 -5.89
N ARG A 172 10.12 -6.19 -5.72
CA ARG A 172 11.59 -6.21 -5.52
C ARG A 172 11.99 -6.78 -4.16
N VAL A 173 11.16 -6.59 -3.15
CA VAL A 173 11.36 -7.21 -1.82
C VAL A 173 10.71 -8.59 -1.70
N GLU A 174 10.23 -9.16 -2.81
CA GLU A 174 9.62 -10.50 -2.90
C GLU A 174 8.39 -10.74 -2.00
N VAL A 175 7.79 -9.67 -1.46
CA VAL A 175 6.53 -9.72 -0.70
C VAL A 175 5.37 -10.05 -1.62
N LEU A 176 5.37 -9.49 -2.83
CA LEU A 176 4.37 -9.75 -3.86
C LEU A 176 5.02 -10.51 -5.03
N LYS A 177 4.49 -11.70 -5.32
CA LYS A 177 4.99 -12.60 -6.37
C LYS A 177 4.00 -12.67 -7.52
N GLU A 178 4.23 -11.87 -8.55
CA GLU A 178 3.43 -11.86 -9.77
C GLU A 178 4.30 -12.32 -10.95
N PRO A 179 4.37 -13.63 -11.24
CA PRO A 179 5.23 -14.16 -12.30
C PRO A 179 4.81 -13.66 -13.69
N ILE A 180 3.56 -13.20 -13.83
CA ILE A 180 3.01 -12.71 -15.10
C ILE A 180 3.82 -11.57 -15.71
N PHE A 181 4.48 -10.73 -14.91
CA PHE A 181 5.38 -9.69 -15.42
C PHE A 181 6.54 -10.28 -16.23
N GLN A 182 7.17 -11.34 -15.71
CA GLN A 182 8.27 -11.99 -16.41
C GLN A 182 7.77 -12.79 -17.60
N VAL A 183 6.67 -13.54 -17.43
CA VAL A 183 6.08 -14.36 -18.49
C VAL A 183 5.64 -13.51 -19.68
N ALA A 184 4.91 -12.41 -19.43
CA ALA A 184 4.48 -11.50 -20.48
C ALA A 184 5.67 -10.82 -21.16
N TYR A 185 6.70 -10.43 -20.41
CA TYR A 185 7.91 -9.85 -20.99
C TYR A 185 8.67 -10.83 -21.88
N ASP A 186 8.84 -12.08 -21.42
CA ASP A 186 9.50 -13.14 -22.18
C ASP A 186 8.72 -13.46 -23.47
N ARG A 187 7.39 -13.48 -23.40
CA ARG A 187 6.54 -13.63 -24.58
C ARG A 187 6.75 -12.49 -25.58
N LEU A 188 6.75 -11.25 -25.12
CA LEU A 188 6.87 -10.07 -26.00
C LEU A 188 8.24 -9.96 -26.65
N VAL A 189 9.31 -10.22 -25.90
CA VAL A 189 10.69 -9.97 -26.35
C VAL A 189 11.33 -11.22 -26.97
N HIS A 190 11.02 -12.41 -26.45
CA HIS A 190 11.70 -13.66 -26.83
C HIS A 190 10.82 -14.63 -27.62
N ASN A 191 9.56 -14.28 -27.89
CA ASN A 191 8.59 -15.09 -28.64
C ASN A 191 8.46 -16.53 -28.08
N LYS A 192 8.61 -16.71 -26.76
CA LYS A 192 8.48 -17.99 -26.08
C LYS A 192 7.00 -18.26 -25.73
N GLU A 193 6.52 -19.46 -26.02
CA GLU A 193 5.17 -19.92 -25.61
C GLU A 193 5.11 -20.20 -24.09
N GLU A 194 3.93 -20.05 -23.48
CA GLU A 194 3.70 -20.24 -22.04
C GLU A 194 4.05 -21.68 -21.59
N PRO A 195 4.97 -21.87 -20.62
CA PRO A 195 4.95 -23.10 -19.83
C PRO A 195 3.67 -23.09 -18.99
N SER A 196 2.97 -24.22 -18.91
CA SER A 196 1.73 -24.38 -18.13
C SER A 196 1.95 -23.93 -16.68
N ILE A 197 1.53 -22.72 -16.33
CA ILE A 197 1.69 -22.20 -14.98
C ILE A 197 0.59 -22.81 -14.11
N THR A 198 0.95 -23.83 -13.34
CA THR A 198 0.06 -24.42 -12.34
C THR A 198 0.15 -23.57 -11.08
N PHE A 199 -0.92 -22.85 -10.74
CA PHE A 199 -1.02 -22.12 -9.48
C PHE A 199 -1.69 -23.01 -8.42
N PHE A 200 -1.00 -23.17 -7.28
CA PHE A 200 -1.54 -23.76 -6.04
C PHE A 200 -2.34 -22.73 -5.25
#